data_AF-A0A959XSD2-F1
#
_entry.id   AF-A0A959XSD2-F1
#
_cell.length_a   1.000
_cell.length_b   1.000
_cell.length_c   1.000
_cell.angle_alpha   90.00
_cell.angle_beta   90.00
_cell.angle_gamma   90.00
#
_symmetry.space_group_name_H-M   'P 1'
#
loop_
_entity.id
_entity.type
_entity.pdbx_description
1 polymer ?
#
loop_
_entity_poly.entity_id
_entity_poly.type
_entity_poly.pdbx_seq_one_letter_code
_entity_poly.pdbx_strand_id
1 'polypeptide(L)'
;MSSKEEPVVIRVVELFSGVGGFRLGLERASGAVDFKVVFSNQWEPARKAQHASDVYVARFGAEGHSSADIATVPTKAIPAHDLLVGGFPCQDYSVASTLKNSKGLQGKKGVLWWQIHRILSEKRTPPSYLMLENVDRLLGSPVGQRGRDLAVMLRSLDLLGYAVEWRVINAAEYGMPQRRRRVFLLGYHKRTAQYKALRKAEPEDWVLRAGPMAKAFPCAKEAPATGFSIERDLDELSTDFGTGKARSPFANAGVMINGNVRTLPTKVTYDGPMAMLGDILQPMKDVPAEFLIPRKDLEQWKYLKGAKSEARISSLNGHSYAYSEGAMVFPDALDKPSRTVITGEGGRSPSRFKHVVAQDGKRFRRLTPVELERLNMFPDGHTEGVSD
;
A
#
# COMPACT_ATOMS: atom_id res chain seq x y z
N MET A 1 44.06 6.52 -8.65
CA MET A 1 42.77 7.23 -8.58
C MET A 1 41.71 6.29 -9.13
N SER A 2 40.86 5.73 -8.27
CA SER A 2 39.78 4.85 -8.72
C SER A 2 38.68 5.74 -9.30
N SER A 3 38.43 5.65 -10.60
CA SER A 3 37.28 6.29 -11.26
C SER A 3 36.01 5.67 -10.69
N LYS A 4 35.36 6.35 -9.75
CA LYS A 4 34.00 5.97 -9.36
C LYS A 4 33.12 6.17 -10.60
N GLU A 5 32.67 5.08 -11.21
CA GLU A 5 31.64 5.12 -12.25
C GLU A 5 30.43 5.89 -11.72
N GLU A 6 29.90 6.81 -12.52
CA GLU A 6 28.71 7.56 -12.14
C GLU A 6 27.53 6.59 -11.94
N PRO A 7 26.71 6.79 -10.89
CA PRO A 7 25.61 5.89 -10.60
C PRO A 7 24.57 5.92 -11.72
N VAL A 8 23.99 4.76 -12.03
CA VAL A 8 22.88 4.69 -12.98
C VAL A 8 21.67 5.37 -12.37
N VAL A 9 21.18 6.44 -12.99
CA VAL A 9 20.00 7.17 -12.50
C VAL A 9 18.71 6.52 -13.02
N ILE A 10 17.80 6.19 -12.10
CA ILE A 10 16.43 5.76 -12.37
C ILE A 10 15.49 6.90 -12.02
N ARG A 11 14.82 7.48 -13.03
CA ARG A 11 13.85 8.55 -12.81
C ARG A 11 12.51 7.96 -12.36
N VAL A 12 11.96 8.51 -11.29
CA VAL A 12 10.77 7.99 -10.61
C VAL A 12 9.61 8.98 -10.71
N VAL A 13 8.44 8.45 -11.07
CA VAL A 13 7.15 9.12 -10.89
C VAL A 13 6.45 8.48 -9.69
N GLU A 14 6.08 9.29 -8.70
CA GLU A 14 5.40 8.84 -7.47
C GLU A 14 3.95 9.35 -7.46
N LEU A 15 3.00 8.48 -7.79
CA LEU A 15 1.57 8.78 -7.74
C LEU A 15 1.00 8.42 -6.36
N PHE A 16 0.03 9.21 -5.88
CA PHE A 16 -0.57 9.00 -4.55
C PHE A 16 0.50 8.97 -3.46
N SER A 17 1.41 9.94 -3.53
CA SER A 17 2.65 9.98 -2.75
C SER A 17 2.45 10.04 -1.23
N GLY A 18 1.28 10.48 -0.77
CA GLY A 18 1.02 10.72 0.65
C GLY A 18 2.07 11.68 1.21
N VAL A 19 2.73 11.26 2.29
CA VAL A 19 3.85 12.01 2.89
C VAL A 19 5.22 11.56 2.38
N GLY A 20 5.30 10.78 1.29
CA GLY A 20 6.57 10.40 0.62
C GLY A 20 7.20 9.09 1.10
N GLY A 21 6.38 8.10 1.44
CA GLY A 21 6.88 6.78 1.87
C GLY A 21 7.68 6.04 0.80
N PHE A 22 7.23 6.06 -0.47
CA PHE A 22 7.99 5.45 -1.57
C PHE A 22 9.28 6.21 -1.81
N ARG A 23 9.22 7.54 -1.86
CA ARG A 23 10.41 8.38 -2.05
C ARG A 23 11.51 8.06 -1.04
N LEU A 24 11.21 8.07 0.26
CA LEU A 24 12.22 7.75 1.28
C LEU A 24 12.76 6.33 1.16
N GLY A 25 11.91 5.36 0.84
CA GLY A 25 12.36 3.98 0.62
C GLY A 25 13.34 3.86 -0.54
N LEU A 26 13.05 4.53 -1.66
CA LEU A 26 13.90 4.53 -2.86
C LEU A 26 15.18 5.33 -2.67
N GLU A 27 15.12 6.50 -2.06
CA GLU A 27 16.30 7.32 -1.73
C GLU A 27 17.24 6.56 -0.76
N ARG A 28 16.70 5.87 0.26
CA ARG A 28 17.50 5.01 1.15
C ARG A 28 18.12 3.80 0.45
N ALA A 29 17.48 3.28 -0.60
CA ALA A 29 17.99 2.18 -1.40
C ALA A 29 19.01 2.63 -2.46
N SER A 30 19.23 3.94 -2.61
CA SER A 30 20.15 4.48 -3.60
C SER A 30 21.61 4.17 -3.22
N GLY A 31 22.44 3.94 -4.23
CA GLY A 31 23.83 3.50 -4.10
C GLY A 31 24.48 3.45 -5.48
N ALA A 32 24.76 2.24 -6.00
CA ALA A 32 25.20 2.08 -7.40
C ALA A 32 24.11 2.48 -8.42
N VAL A 33 22.85 2.44 -7.99
CA VAL A 33 21.69 2.99 -8.70
C VAL A 33 21.15 4.14 -7.87
N ASP A 34 20.89 5.28 -8.52
CA ASP A 34 20.33 6.46 -7.86
C ASP A 34 18.86 6.64 -8.27
N PHE A 35 17.95 6.61 -7.31
CA PHE A 35 16.52 6.80 -7.57
C PHE A 35 16.15 8.28 -7.42
N LYS A 36 15.91 8.95 -8.56
CA LYS A 36 15.55 10.37 -8.58
C LYS A 36 14.06 10.55 -8.82
N VAL A 37 13.32 10.99 -7.80
CA VAL A 37 11.92 11.39 -7.98
C VAL A 37 11.86 12.67 -8.80
N VAL A 38 11.32 12.58 -10.02
CA VAL A 38 11.21 13.71 -10.97
C VAL A 38 9.80 14.29 -11.02
N PHE A 39 8.82 13.58 -10.47
CA PHE A 39 7.46 14.07 -10.32
C PHE A 39 6.74 13.28 -9.23
N SER A 40 5.94 13.98 -8.43
CA SER A 40 5.04 13.37 -7.47
C SER A 40 3.64 13.98 -7.53
N ASN A 41 2.64 13.21 -7.12
CA ASN A 41 1.26 13.68 -7.04
C ASN A 41 0.62 13.23 -5.73
N GLN A 42 -0.08 14.16 -5.07
CA GLN A 42 -0.91 13.86 -3.89
C GLN A 42 -2.12 14.78 -3.86
N TRP A 43 -3.31 14.20 -3.74
CA TRP A 43 -4.55 14.96 -3.62
C TRP A 43 -5.54 14.25 -2.71
N GLU A 44 -6.09 14.98 -1.76
CA GLU A 44 -7.09 14.54 -0.80
C GLU A 44 -8.47 15.12 -1.18
N PRO A 45 -9.33 14.35 -1.87
CA PRO A 45 -10.62 14.85 -2.31
C PRO A 45 -11.51 15.23 -1.14
N ALA A 46 -12.35 16.25 -1.33
CA ALA A 46 -13.26 16.79 -0.31
C ALA A 46 -12.60 17.35 0.96
N ARG A 47 -11.31 17.70 0.88
CA ARG A 47 -10.58 18.45 1.92
C ARG A 47 -10.08 19.77 1.37
N LYS A 48 -10.26 20.85 2.13
CA LYS A 48 -9.69 22.17 1.77
C LYS A 48 -8.18 22.19 2.06
N ALA A 49 -7.79 21.70 3.24
CA ALA A 49 -6.39 21.50 3.59
C ALA A 49 -5.87 20.21 2.93
N GLN A 50 -4.63 20.25 2.44
CA GLN A 50 -3.97 19.15 1.74
C GLN A 50 -2.76 18.71 2.55
N HIS A 51 -2.99 18.32 3.80
CA HIS A 51 -1.95 18.06 4.80
C HIS A 51 -0.86 17.09 4.30
N ALA A 52 -1.22 16.03 3.58
CA ALA A 52 -0.23 15.10 3.04
C ALA A 52 0.69 15.77 1.99
N SER A 53 0.11 16.61 1.13
CA SER A 53 0.84 17.41 0.14
C SER A 53 1.71 18.48 0.83
N ASP A 54 1.19 19.14 1.86
CA ASP A 54 1.93 20.15 2.63
C ASP A 54 3.16 19.53 3.30
N VAL A 55 3.01 18.37 3.96
CA VAL A 55 4.15 17.61 4.51
C VAL A 55 5.14 17.23 3.41
N TYR A 56 4.66 16.73 2.28
CA TYR A 56 5.53 16.34 1.17
C TYR A 56 6.38 17.51 0.69
N VAL A 57 5.76 18.67 0.45
CA VAL A 57 6.45 19.89 0.00
C VAL A 57 7.43 20.41 1.05
N ALA A 58 7.05 20.40 2.33
CA ALA A 58 7.93 20.81 3.42
C ALA A 58 9.20 19.95 3.51
N ARG A 59 9.10 18.64 3.20
CA ARG A 59 10.23 17.71 3.26
C ARG A 59 11.08 17.69 2.02
N PHE A 60 10.46 17.81 0.85
CA PHE A 60 11.12 17.50 -0.41
C PHE A 60 11.16 18.66 -1.42
N GLY A 61 10.55 19.79 -1.08
CA GLY A 61 10.36 20.93 -1.97
C GLY A 61 9.13 20.78 -2.88
N ALA A 62 8.70 21.90 -3.46
CA ALA A 62 7.55 21.96 -4.37
C ALA A 62 7.89 21.57 -5.82
N GLU A 63 9.18 21.51 -6.17
CA GLU A 63 9.60 21.22 -7.53
C GLU A 63 9.16 19.81 -7.96
N GLY A 64 8.43 19.73 -9.06
CA GLY A 64 7.90 18.47 -9.58
C GLY A 64 6.72 17.88 -8.77
N HIS A 65 6.24 18.55 -7.72
CA HIS A 65 5.08 18.10 -6.95
C HIS A 65 3.77 18.67 -7.51
N SER A 66 2.74 17.82 -7.62
CA SER A 66 1.39 18.20 -8.04
C SER A 66 0.37 17.89 -6.96
N SER A 67 -0.25 18.94 -6.41
CA SER A 67 -1.36 18.87 -5.45
C SER A 67 -2.74 18.90 -6.15
N ALA A 68 -2.84 18.31 -7.34
CA ALA A 68 -4.07 18.31 -8.14
C ALA A 68 -4.65 16.90 -8.27
N ASP A 69 -5.96 16.81 -8.55
CA ASP A 69 -6.58 15.54 -8.93
C ASP A 69 -5.88 14.97 -10.17
N ILE A 70 -5.28 13.78 -10.03
CA ILE A 70 -4.53 13.10 -11.10
C ILE A 70 -5.38 12.84 -12.36
N ALA A 71 -6.70 12.79 -12.24
CA ALA A 71 -7.60 12.68 -13.39
C ALA A 71 -7.58 13.94 -14.27
N THR A 72 -7.20 15.08 -13.71
CA THR A 72 -7.11 16.37 -14.42
C THR A 72 -5.71 16.69 -14.93
N VAL A 73 -4.68 16.00 -14.42
CA VAL A 73 -3.29 16.23 -14.81
C VAL A 73 -3.03 15.62 -16.20
N PRO A 74 -2.66 16.41 -17.22
CA PRO A 74 -2.36 15.89 -18.54
C PRO A 74 -1.13 14.98 -18.52
N THR A 75 -1.17 13.82 -19.18
CA THR A 75 -0.02 12.87 -19.19
C THR A 75 1.26 13.50 -19.78
N LYS A 76 1.11 14.47 -20.68
CA LYS A 76 2.23 15.26 -21.24
C LYS A 76 2.98 16.11 -20.21
N ALA A 77 2.33 16.48 -19.10
CA ALA A 77 2.93 17.26 -18.03
C ALA A 77 3.75 16.39 -17.06
N ILE A 78 3.46 15.08 -17.02
CA ILE A 78 4.27 14.12 -16.27
C ILE A 78 5.58 13.91 -17.04
N PRO A 79 6.77 14.00 -16.43
CA PRO A 79 8.02 13.76 -17.13
C PRO A 79 8.19 12.32 -17.66
N ALA A 80 9.14 12.13 -18.56
CA ALA A 80 9.62 10.80 -18.91
C ALA A 80 10.31 10.17 -17.69
N HIS A 81 10.05 8.90 -17.43
CA HIS A 81 10.50 8.21 -16.24
C HIS A 81 10.70 6.71 -16.51
N ASP A 82 11.46 6.08 -15.63
CA ASP A 82 11.91 4.69 -15.77
C ASP A 82 11.15 3.78 -14.78
N LEU A 83 10.75 4.32 -13.63
CA LEU A 83 9.94 3.66 -12.61
C LEU A 83 8.70 4.51 -12.28
N LEU A 84 7.53 3.89 -12.28
CA LEU A 84 6.30 4.47 -11.71
C LEU A 84 5.95 3.73 -10.42
N VAL A 85 5.76 4.47 -9.34
CA VAL A 85 5.33 3.93 -8.05
C VAL A 85 4.01 4.55 -7.61
N GLY A 86 3.23 3.82 -6.80
CA GLY A 86 2.05 4.42 -6.17
C GLY A 86 1.19 3.45 -5.36
N GLY A 87 0.73 3.92 -4.21
CA GLY A 87 -0.25 3.24 -3.35
C GLY A 87 -1.64 3.80 -3.61
N PHE A 88 -2.36 3.25 -4.58
CA PHE A 88 -3.62 3.81 -5.02
C PHE A 88 -4.81 3.33 -4.14
N PRO A 89 -5.81 4.19 -3.89
CA PRO A 89 -6.96 3.82 -3.06
C PRO A 89 -7.72 2.58 -3.53
N CYS A 90 -8.10 1.73 -2.58
CA CYS A 90 -8.87 0.50 -2.80
C CYS A 90 -10.35 0.80 -3.13
N GLN A 91 -10.68 1.01 -4.40
CA GLN A 91 -12.06 1.21 -4.90
C GLN A 91 -12.52 0.00 -5.74
N ASP A 92 -13.80 -0.13 -6.08
CA ASP A 92 -14.26 -1.15 -7.04
C ASP A 92 -13.71 -0.82 -8.44
N TYR A 93 -12.98 -1.76 -9.06
CA TYR A 93 -12.20 -1.53 -10.28
C TYR A 93 -12.91 -1.87 -11.60
N SER A 94 -14.25 -1.94 -11.58
CA SER A 94 -15.06 -2.27 -12.76
C SER A 94 -14.78 -1.36 -13.98
N VAL A 95 -14.75 -1.97 -15.16
CA VAL A 95 -14.70 -1.28 -16.46
C VAL A 95 -16.09 -0.73 -16.78
N ALA A 96 -16.19 0.49 -17.32
CA ALA A 96 -17.42 0.97 -17.92
C ALA A 96 -17.29 0.82 -19.44
N SER A 97 -18.26 0.17 -20.10
CA SER A 97 -18.23 0.08 -21.55
C SER A 97 -18.42 1.46 -22.17
N THR A 98 -17.54 1.87 -23.09
CA THR A 98 -17.83 2.97 -24.01
C THR A 98 -18.59 2.39 -25.20
N LEU A 99 -19.87 2.76 -25.31
CA LEU A 99 -20.74 2.54 -26.47
C LEU A 99 -19.94 2.56 -27.78
N LYS A 100 -19.91 1.40 -28.45
CA LYS A 100 -19.66 1.20 -29.89
C LYS A 100 -18.87 2.33 -30.56
N ASN A 101 -17.57 2.11 -30.74
CA ASN A 101 -16.63 2.88 -31.58
C ASN A 101 -16.00 4.14 -30.93
N SER A 102 -15.00 3.98 -30.05
CA SER A 102 -13.81 4.86 -30.04
C SER A 102 -12.73 4.41 -29.03
N LYS A 103 -11.59 3.99 -29.58
CA LYS A 103 -10.20 4.08 -29.07
C LYS A 103 -9.96 4.34 -27.55
N GLY A 104 -10.37 3.43 -26.67
CA GLY A 104 -9.84 3.40 -25.30
C GLY A 104 -10.67 2.59 -24.31
N LEU A 105 -9.98 1.93 -23.37
CA LEU A 105 -10.59 1.36 -22.17
C LEU A 105 -10.94 2.51 -21.21
N GLN A 106 -12.23 2.82 -21.05
CA GLN A 106 -12.68 3.85 -20.11
C GLN A 106 -13.32 3.19 -18.89
N GLY A 107 -12.56 2.96 -17.82
CA GLY A 107 -13.15 2.53 -16.57
C GLY A 107 -14.12 3.55 -15.96
N LYS A 108 -14.87 3.15 -14.92
CA LYS A 108 -15.77 4.06 -14.20
C LYS A 108 -15.06 5.37 -13.85
N LYS A 109 -15.62 6.51 -14.26
CA LYS A 109 -15.12 7.85 -13.91
C LYS A 109 -14.92 7.92 -12.38
N GLY A 110 -13.70 8.21 -11.95
CA GLY A 110 -13.34 8.32 -10.53
C GLY A 110 -12.59 7.13 -9.92
N VAL A 111 -12.42 6.01 -10.65
CA VAL A 111 -11.58 4.90 -10.18
C VAL A 111 -10.11 5.17 -10.53
N LEU A 112 -9.27 5.31 -9.50
CA LEU A 112 -7.90 5.82 -9.63
C LEU A 112 -6.94 4.87 -10.36
N TRP A 113 -7.21 3.57 -10.39
CA TRP A 113 -6.47 2.60 -11.22
C TRP A 113 -6.45 3.03 -12.69
N TRP A 114 -7.58 3.46 -13.23
CA TRP A 114 -7.67 3.82 -14.65
C TRP A 114 -6.90 5.10 -14.97
N GLN A 115 -6.57 5.92 -13.97
CA GLN A 115 -5.66 7.05 -14.16
C GLN A 115 -4.21 6.60 -14.29
N ILE A 116 -3.79 5.59 -13.52
CA ILE A 116 -2.50 4.93 -13.74
C ILE A 116 -2.47 4.32 -15.15
N HIS A 117 -3.48 3.54 -15.53
CA HIS A 117 -3.56 2.94 -16.87
C HIS A 117 -3.53 4.00 -17.98
N ARG A 118 -4.30 5.09 -17.85
CA ARG A 118 -4.31 6.22 -18.78
C ARG A 118 -2.89 6.76 -18.98
N ILE A 119 -2.21 7.09 -17.89
CA ILE A 119 -0.83 7.59 -17.91
C ILE A 119 0.08 6.59 -18.64
N LEU A 120 0.03 5.31 -18.30
CA LEU A 120 0.87 4.28 -18.93
C LEU A 120 0.59 4.14 -20.44
N SER A 121 -0.69 4.21 -20.85
CA SER A 121 -1.11 4.05 -22.24
C SER A 121 -0.79 5.26 -23.14
N GLU A 122 -0.85 6.47 -22.58
CA GLU A 122 -0.62 7.73 -23.32
C GLU A 122 0.87 8.08 -23.41
N LYS A 123 1.73 7.46 -22.60
CA LYS A 123 3.18 7.68 -22.65
C LYS A 123 3.78 7.11 -23.93
N ARG A 124 4.43 7.96 -24.72
CA ARG A 124 5.22 7.54 -25.90
C ARG A 124 6.26 6.47 -25.57
N THR A 125 6.88 6.58 -24.40
CA THR A 125 7.81 5.59 -23.88
C THR A 125 7.27 5.12 -22.53
N PRO A 126 6.72 3.89 -22.44
CA PRO A 126 6.22 3.38 -21.17
C PRO A 126 7.39 3.23 -20.17
N PRO A 127 7.17 3.39 -18.86
CA PRO A 127 8.19 3.13 -17.87
C PRO A 127 8.70 1.68 -17.97
N SER A 128 9.95 1.47 -17.57
CA SER A 128 10.54 0.13 -17.57
C SER A 128 9.94 -0.73 -16.46
N TYR A 129 9.66 -0.09 -15.32
CA TYR A 129 9.25 -0.76 -14.09
C TYR A 129 8.03 -0.07 -13.47
N LEU A 130 7.19 -0.88 -12.82
CA LEU A 130 6.10 -0.43 -11.97
C LEU A 130 6.31 -0.99 -10.56
N MET A 131 6.02 -0.21 -9.52
CA MET A 131 5.93 -0.70 -8.14
C MET A 131 4.66 -0.14 -7.50
N LEU A 132 3.61 -0.95 -7.51
CA LEU A 132 2.30 -0.55 -7.03
C LEU A 132 1.96 -1.25 -5.72
N GLU A 133 1.20 -0.58 -4.87
CA GLU A 133 0.78 -1.12 -3.58
C GLU A 133 -0.74 -1.02 -3.43
N ASN A 134 -1.32 -2.01 -2.74
CA ASN A 134 -2.70 -1.97 -2.30
C ASN A 134 -2.92 -2.84 -1.05
N VAL A 135 -4.13 -2.82 -0.49
CA VAL A 135 -4.52 -3.77 0.55
C VAL A 135 -4.58 -5.20 0.01
N ASP A 136 -4.25 -6.18 0.84
CA ASP A 136 -4.25 -7.61 0.47
C ASP A 136 -5.62 -8.13 0.02
N ARG A 137 -6.70 -7.50 0.50
CA ARG A 137 -8.07 -7.78 0.06
C ARG A 137 -8.25 -7.66 -1.46
N LEU A 138 -7.40 -6.90 -2.16
CA LEU A 138 -7.41 -6.81 -3.63
C LEU A 138 -7.41 -8.19 -4.30
N LEU A 139 -6.67 -9.16 -3.74
CA LEU A 139 -6.60 -10.52 -4.26
C LEU A 139 -7.98 -11.21 -4.34
N GLY A 140 -8.92 -10.83 -3.47
CA GLY A 140 -10.27 -11.41 -3.40
C GLY A 140 -11.40 -10.44 -3.76
N SER A 141 -11.06 -9.28 -4.32
CA SER A 141 -11.99 -8.20 -4.66
C SER A 141 -12.64 -8.41 -6.04
N PRO A 142 -13.90 -7.95 -6.24
CA PRO A 142 -14.83 -7.46 -5.23
C PRO A 142 -15.53 -8.61 -4.48
N VAL A 143 -16.32 -8.25 -3.47
CA VAL A 143 -17.26 -9.18 -2.85
C VAL A 143 -18.34 -9.55 -3.88
N GLY A 144 -18.43 -10.84 -4.23
CA GLY A 144 -19.38 -11.37 -5.23
C GLY A 144 -18.74 -11.84 -6.54
N GLN A 145 -17.56 -11.32 -6.90
CA GLN A 145 -16.77 -11.76 -8.07
C GLN A 145 -15.30 -11.94 -7.67
N ARG A 146 -14.99 -13.07 -7.02
CA ARG A 146 -13.72 -13.23 -6.29
C ARG A 146 -12.50 -13.18 -7.22
N GLY A 147 -11.67 -12.15 -7.03
CA GLY A 147 -10.40 -11.98 -7.75
C GLY A 147 -10.51 -11.20 -9.06
N ARG A 148 -11.71 -10.77 -9.46
CA ARG A 148 -11.95 -10.03 -10.70
C ARG A 148 -11.07 -8.79 -10.81
N ASP A 149 -11.01 -7.99 -9.75
CA ASP A 149 -10.32 -6.70 -9.81
C ASP A 149 -8.84 -6.86 -10.12
N LEU A 150 -8.18 -7.84 -9.47
CA LEU A 150 -6.80 -8.15 -9.78
C LEU A 150 -6.65 -8.72 -11.19
N ALA A 151 -7.55 -9.60 -11.64
CA ALA A 151 -7.50 -10.14 -13.01
C ALA A 151 -7.60 -9.02 -14.06
N VAL A 152 -8.52 -8.06 -13.89
CA VAL A 152 -8.67 -6.89 -14.76
C VAL A 152 -7.41 -6.02 -14.75
N MET A 153 -6.84 -5.75 -13.57
CA MET A 153 -5.59 -4.99 -13.47
C MET A 153 -4.44 -5.68 -14.20
N LEU A 154 -4.21 -6.97 -13.89
CA LEU A 154 -3.15 -7.77 -14.50
C LEU A 154 -3.31 -7.84 -16.02
N ARG A 155 -4.53 -8.09 -16.52
CA ARG A 155 -4.78 -8.12 -17.97
C ARG A 155 -4.57 -6.76 -18.61
N SER A 156 -5.00 -5.67 -17.98
CA SER A 156 -4.78 -4.33 -18.53
C SER A 156 -3.29 -3.95 -18.58
N LEU A 157 -2.48 -4.40 -17.62
CA LEU A 157 -1.01 -4.26 -17.66
C LEU A 157 -0.36 -5.16 -18.72
N ASP A 158 -0.85 -6.39 -18.87
CA ASP A 158 -0.41 -7.33 -19.91
C ASP A 158 -0.61 -6.76 -21.32
N LEU A 159 -1.77 -6.15 -21.57
CA LEU A 159 -2.06 -5.44 -22.83
C LEU A 159 -1.13 -4.26 -23.09
N LEU A 160 -0.59 -3.63 -22.03
CA LEU A 160 0.44 -2.59 -22.10
C LEU A 160 1.87 -3.16 -22.17
N GLY A 161 2.03 -4.49 -22.23
CA GLY A 161 3.30 -5.18 -22.40
C GLY A 161 4.09 -5.39 -21.11
N TYR A 162 3.42 -5.42 -19.97
CA TYR A 162 4.04 -5.73 -18.68
C TYR A 162 3.79 -7.17 -18.24
N ALA A 163 4.84 -7.83 -17.78
CA ALA A 163 4.70 -8.96 -16.85
C ALA A 163 4.62 -8.41 -15.43
N VAL A 164 3.95 -9.12 -14.53
CA VAL A 164 3.77 -8.67 -13.14
C VAL A 164 4.09 -9.80 -12.17
N GLU A 165 4.92 -9.54 -11.17
CA GLU A 165 4.95 -10.36 -9.95
C GLU A 165 4.20 -9.66 -8.82
N TRP A 166 3.58 -10.42 -7.92
CA TRP A 166 2.96 -9.86 -6.72
C TRP A 166 3.28 -10.69 -5.48
N ARG A 167 3.21 -10.01 -4.34
CA ARG A 167 3.37 -10.62 -3.01
C ARG A 167 2.60 -9.83 -1.96
N VAL A 168 1.92 -10.56 -1.09
CA VAL A 168 1.42 -10.02 0.17
C VAL A 168 2.54 -10.02 1.19
N ILE A 169 2.88 -8.85 1.70
CA ILE A 169 3.93 -8.62 2.66
C ILE A 169 3.29 -8.06 3.93
N ASN A 170 3.53 -8.73 5.06
CA ASN A 170 3.28 -8.17 6.37
C ASN A 170 4.61 -7.64 6.92
N ALA A 171 4.75 -6.33 7.07
CA ALA A 171 6.02 -5.70 7.43
C ALA A 171 6.63 -6.30 8.73
N ALA A 172 5.78 -6.65 9.70
CA ALA A 172 6.21 -7.31 10.94
C ALA A 172 6.83 -8.70 10.73
N GLU A 173 6.47 -9.44 9.70
CA GLU A 173 7.09 -10.75 9.41
C GLU A 173 8.50 -10.61 8.84
N TYR A 174 8.91 -9.39 8.48
CA TYR A 174 10.23 -9.04 7.94
C TYR A 174 10.96 -8.02 8.83
N GLY A 175 10.71 -8.06 10.14
CA GLY A 175 11.48 -7.32 11.13
C GLY A 175 11.00 -5.90 11.46
N MET A 176 9.97 -5.37 10.78
CA MET A 176 9.49 -4.00 11.00
C MET A 176 8.52 -3.91 12.19
N PRO A 177 8.41 -2.77 12.88
CA PRO A 177 7.68 -2.66 14.15
C PRO A 177 6.16 -2.61 14.01
N GLN A 178 5.59 -2.92 12.83
CA GLN A 178 4.17 -2.78 12.56
C GLN A 178 3.61 -3.98 11.78
N ARG A 179 2.55 -4.59 12.31
CA ARG A 179 1.71 -5.58 11.63
C ARG A 179 0.88 -4.87 10.58
N ARG A 180 1.44 -4.73 9.39
CA ARG A 180 0.82 -4.06 8.24
C ARG A 180 0.96 -4.94 7.02
N ARG A 181 -0.14 -5.58 6.64
CA ARG A 181 -0.23 -6.49 5.50
C ARG A 181 -0.70 -5.73 4.25
N ARG A 182 0.06 -5.83 3.16
CA ARG A 182 -0.21 -5.18 1.87
C ARG A 182 0.22 -6.06 0.71
N VAL A 183 -0.46 -5.94 -0.43
CA VAL A 183 -0.01 -6.56 -1.67
C VAL A 183 0.81 -5.54 -2.46
N PHE A 184 2.00 -5.95 -2.86
CA PHE A 184 2.83 -5.21 -3.79
C PHE A 184 2.76 -5.88 -5.16
N LEU A 185 2.79 -5.08 -6.22
CA LEU A 185 2.85 -5.53 -7.61
C LEU A 185 4.08 -4.90 -8.24
N LEU A 186 5.02 -5.72 -8.71
CA LEU A 186 6.16 -5.28 -9.51
C LEU A 186 5.90 -5.61 -10.98
N GLY A 187 5.82 -4.57 -11.81
CA GLY A 187 5.64 -4.69 -13.25
C GLY A 187 6.97 -4.56 -13.99
N TYR A 188 7.20 -5.42 -14.98
CA TYR A 188 8.36 -5.37 -15.88
C TYR A 188 7.88 -5.19 -17.31
N HIS A 189 8.25 -4.10 -17.98
CA HIS A 189 7.91 -3.94 -19.39
C HIS A 189 8.72 -4.94 -20.24
N LYS A 190 8.15 -5.46 -21.34
CA LYS A 190 8.77 -6.44 -22.27
C LYS A 190 10.17 -6.12 -22.81
N ARG A 191 10.61 -4.87 -22.65
CA ARG A 191 11.93 -4.38 -23.07
C ARG A 191 13.01 -4.65 -22.03
N THR A 192 12.62 -4.82 -20.76
CA THR A 192 13.54 -5.02 -19.63
C THR A 192 14.19 -6.40 -19.64
N ALA A 193 15.32 -6.52 -18.95
CA ALA A 193 15.99 -7.81 -18.75
C ALA A 193 15.14 -8.74 -17.85
N GLN A 194 14.44 -8.18 -16.87
CA GLN A 194 13.62 -8.88 -15.89
C GLN A 194 12.43 -9.58 -16.58
N TYR A 195 11.75 -8.91 -17.51
CA TYR A 195 10.72 -9.56 -18.32
C TYR A 195 11.29 -10.76 -19.10
N LYS A 196 12.43 -10.56 -19.77
CA LYS A 196 13.07 -11.61 -20.57
C LYS A 196 13.54 -12.78 -19.71
N ALA A 197 13.97 -12.51 -18.48
CA ALA A 197 14.38 -13.52 -17.50
C ALA A 197 13.15 -14.28 -16.98
N LEU A 198 12.09 -13.58 -16.55
CA LEU A 198 10.85 -14.19 -16.11
C LEU A 198 10.23 -15.09 -17.19
N ARG A 199 10.25 -14.65 -18.46
CA ARG A 199 9.76 -15.45 -19.59
C ARG A 199 10.49 -16.79 -19.77
N LYS A 200 11.75 -16.88 -19.34
CA LYS A 200 12.57 -18.09 -19.45
C LYS A 200 12.60 -18.90 -18.14
N ALA A 201 12.14 -18.31 -17.05
CA ALA A 201 12.20 -18.90 -15.72
C ALA A 201 11.00 -19.81 -15.49
N GLU A 202 11.18 -20.80 -14.61
CA GLU A 202 10.06 -21.50 -14.03
C GLU A 202 9.30 -20.54 -13.08
N PRO A 203 7.98 -20.34 -13.27
CA PRO A 203 7.23 -19.34 -12.49
C PRO A 203 7.33 -19.49 -10.97
N GLU A 204 7.34 -20.73 -10.46
CA GLU A 204 7.51 -20.97 -9.02
C GLU A 204 8.93 -20.62 -8.54
N ASP A 205 9.95 -20.90 -9.35
CA ASP A 205 11.33 -20.54 -9.06
C ASP A 205 11.51 -19.02 -8.99
N TRP A 206 10.87 -18.30 -9.92
CA TRP A 206 10.86 -16.84 -9.90
C TRP A 206 10.27 -16.31 -8.59
N VAL A 207 9.10 -16.80 -8.19
CA VAL A 207 8.45 -16.35 -6.94
C VAL A 207 9.26 -16.73 -5.72
N LEU A 208 9.87 -17.91 -5.67
CA LEU A 208 10.50 -18.39 -4.43
C LEU A 208 11.97 -18.02 -4.29
N ARG A 209 12.69 -17.79 -5.40
CA ARG A 209 14.17 -17.64 -5.37
C ARG A 209 14.71 -16.55 -6.29
N ALA A 210 14.34 -16.54 -7.57
CA ALA A 210 15.06 -15.74 -8.57
C ALA A 210 14.58 -14.28 -8.68
N GLY A 211 13.28 -14.04 -8.45
CA GLY A 211 12.63 -12.75 -8.63
C GLY A 211 13.08 -11.69 -7.61
N PRO A 212 12.98 -10.39 -7.96
CA PRO A 212 13.29 -9.29 -7.04
C PRO A 212 12.59 -9.41 -5.67
N MET A 213 11.28 -9.71 -5.65
CA MET A 213 10.56 -9.91 -4.39
C MET A 213 11.08 -11.11 -3.59
N ALA A 214 11.49 -12.19 -4.26
CA ALA A 214 12.03 -13.38 -3.59
C ALA A 214 13.32 -13.07 -2.82
N LYS A 215 14.20 -12.27 -3.42
CA LYS A 215 15.47 -11.85 -2.81
C LYS A 215 15.26 -10.87 -1.66
N ALA A 216 14.32 -9.94 -1.80
CA ALA A 216 14.04 -8.94 -0.77
C ALA A 216 13.21 -9.48 0.41
N PHE A 217 12.31 -10.41 0.15
CA PHE A 217 11.32 -10.90 1.11
C PHE A 217 11.28 -12.43 1.12
N PRO A 218 12.29 -13.11 1.71
CA PRO A 218 12.42 -14.57 1.61
C PRO A 218 11.19 -15.32 2.13
N CYS A 219 10.75 -16.31 1.36
CA CYS A 219 9.57 -17.11 1.66
C CYS A 219 9.72 -18.55 1.16
N ALA A 220 8.93 -19.46 1.73
CA ALA A 220 8.80 -20.84 1.27
C ALA A 220 7.38 -21.12 0.78
N LYS A 221 7.27 -22.12 -0.10
CA LYS A 221 5.97 -22.66 -0.55
C LYS A 221 5.22 -23.25 0.64
N GLU A 222 3.96 -22.87 0.79
CA GLU A 222 3.06 -23.38 1.83
C GLU A 222 2.09 -24.43 1.28
N ALA A 223 1.64 -24.27 0.03
CA ALA A 223 0.76 -25.21 -0.63
C ALA A 223 1.05 -25.29 -2.14
N PRO A 224 0.50 -26.28 -2.86
CA PRO A 224 0.66 -26.40 -4.31
C PRO A 224 0.24 -25.11 -5.04
N ALA A 225 1.03 -24.77 -6.06
CA ALA A 225 0.74 -23.63 -6.91
C ALA A 225 -0.38 -23.98 -7.90
N THR A 226 -1.22 -23.00 -8.24
CA THR A 226 -2.26 -23.09 -9.27
C THR A 226 -1.92 -22.19 -10.46
N GLY A 227 -2.60 -22.42 -11.59
CA GLY A 227 -2.39 -21.61 -12.79
C GLY A 227 -3.67 -21.53 -13.62
N PHE A 228 -3.86 -20.41 -14.30
CA PHE A 228 -5.00 -20.13 -15.16
C PHE A 228 -4.67 -19.00 -16.13
N SER A 229 -5.40 -18.91 -17.22
CA SER A 229 -5.28 -17.81 -18.17
C SER A 229 -6.29 -16.71 -17.87
N ILE A 230 -5.85 -15.47 -18.04
CA ILE A 230 -6.67 -14.26 -18.10
C ILE A 230 -6.54 -13.59 -19.48
N GLU A 231 -6.05 -14.32 -20.50
CA GLU A 231 -5.94 -13.84 -21.87
C GLU A 231 -7.32 -13.80 -22.54
N ARG A 232 -8.12 -12.83 -22.12
CA ARG A 232 -9.47 -12.57 -22.61
C ARG A 232 -9.65 -11.07 -22.82
N ASP A 233 -10.78 -10.70 -23.41
CA ASP A 233 -11.21 -9.31 -23.46
C ASP A 233 -11.45 -8.77 -22.03
N LEU A 234 -11.19 -7.49 -21.81
CA LEU A 234 -11.31 -6.88 -20.49
C LEU A 234 -12.77 -6.73 -20.04
N ASP A 235 -13.70 -6.51 -20.96
CA ASP A 235 -15.13 -6.41 -20.64
C ASP A 235 -15.69 -7.78 -20.23
N GLU A 236 -15.23 -8.85 -20.88
CA GLU A 236 -15.55 -10.22 -20.48
C GLU A 236 -15.04 -10.53 -19.06
N LEU A 237 -13.75 -10.28 -18.80
CA LEU A 237 -13.17 -10.49 -17.47
C LEU A 237 -13.88 -9.66 -16.40
N SER A 238 -14.23 -8.41 -16.70
CA SER A 238 -14.94 -7.53 -15.77
C SER A 238 -16.38 -7.98 -15.49
N THR A 239 -16.95 -8.85 -16.34
CA THR A 239 -18.33 -9.31 -16.22
C THR A 239 -18.44 -10.68 -15.53
N ASP A 240 -17.57 -11.63 -15.88
CA ASP A 240 -17.73 -13.03 -15.45
C ASP A 240 -16.63 -13.58 -14.55
N PHE A 241 -15.47 -12.91 -14.44
CA PHE A 241 -14.34 -13.50 -13.73
C PHE A 241 -14.63 -13.66 -12.24
N GLY A 242 -14.63 -14.90 -11.77
CA GLY A 242 -14.85 -15.20 -10.36
C GLY A 242 -16.30 -15.08 -9.91
N THR A 243 -17.26 -14.90 -10.83
CA THR A 243 -18.70 -14.93 -10.55
C THR A 243 -19.09 -16.27 -9.93
N GLY A 244 -19.85 -16.22 -8.83
CA GLY A 244 -20.31 -17.40 -8.10
C GLY A 244 -19.21 -18.17 -7.34
N LYS A 245 -17.94 -17.75 -7.41
CA LYS A 245 -16.86 -18.42 -6.66
C LYS A 245 -16.88 -18.02 -5.18
N ALA A 246 -16.80 -19.01 -4.30
CA ALA A 246 -16.67 -18.78 -2.86
C ALA A 246 -15.30 -18.17 -2.47
N ARG A 247 -14.24 -18.52 -3.20
CA ARG A 247 -12.85 -18.10 -2.93
C ARG A 247 -12.19 -17.55 -4.19
N SER A 248 -11.21 -16.68 -3.99
CA SER A 248 -10.38 -16.17 -5.09
C SER A 248 -9.48 -17.28 -5.65
N PRO A 249 -9.23 -17.31 -6.96
CA PRO A 249 -8.20 -18.17 -7.53
C PRO A 249 -6.78 -17.68 -7.25
N PHE A 250 -6.60 -16.42 -6.82
CA PHE A 250 -5.30 -15.83 -6.50
C PHE A 250 -4.87 -16.17 -5.07
N ALA A 251 -3.62 -16.61 -4.92
CA ALA A 251 -2.95 -16.76 -3.64
C ALA A 251 -2.09 -15.53 -3.32
N ASN A 252 -1.44 -15.56 -2.14
CA ASN A 252 -0.69 -14.42 -1.60
C ASN A 252 0.61 -14.10 -2.36
N ALA A 253 1.08 -14.95 -3.26
CA ALA A 253 2.15 -14.63 -4.19
C ALA A 253 1.87 -15.21 -5.60
N GLY A 254 2.50 -14.63 -6.61
CA GLY A 254 2.43 -15.16 -7.96
C GLY A 254 3.03 -14.25 -9.02
N VAL A 255 2.94 -14.71 -10.27
CA VAL A 255 3.36 -14.00 -11.47
C VAL A 255 2.30 -14.10 -12.57
N MET A 256 2.26 -13.07 -13.42
CA MET A 256 1.50 -13.04 -14.65
C MET A 256 2.43 -12.60 -15.79
N ILE A 257 2.42 -13.36 -16.89
CA ILE A 257 3.12 -13.01 -18.12
C ILE A 257 2.35 -13.53 -19.34
N ASN A 258 2.17 -12.69 -20.36
CA ASN A 258 1.40 -13.02 -21.57
C ASN A 258 0.01 -13.59 -21.22
N GLY A 259 -0.71 -12.93 -20.31
CA GLY A 259 -2.02 -13.36 -19.83
C GLY A 259 -2.06 -14.68 -19.04
N ASN A 260 -0.93 -15.35 -18.82
CA ASN A 260 -0.86 -16.60 -18.05
C ASN A 260 -0.46 -16.31 -16.61
N VAL A 261 -1.30 -16.75 -15.68
CA VAL A 261 -1.14 -16.54 -14.24
C VAL A 261 -0.61 -17.83 -13.60
N ARG A 262 0.46 -17.72 -12.81
CA ARG A 262 0.88 -18.74 -11.82
C ARG A 262 0.82 -18.13 -10.43
N THR A 263 0.17 -18.80 -9.49
CA THR A 263 0.03 -18.30 -8.13
C THR A 263 0.19 -19.42 -7.11
N LEU A 264 0.71 -19.11 -5.92
CA LEU A 264 0.96 -20.09 -4.87
C LEU A 264 0.84 -19.48 -3.48
N PRO A 265 0.32 -20.24 -2.51
CA PRO A 265 0.43 -19.89 -1.11
C PRO A 265 1.89 -19.96 -0.63
N THR A 266 2.36 -18.89 0.00
CA THR A 266 3.70 -18.78 0.56
C THR A 266 3.67 -18.39 2.03
N LYS A 267 4.63 -18.90 2.80
CA LYS A 267 4.90 -18.49 4.18
C LYS A 267 6.27 -17.82 4.29
N VAL A 268 6.40 -16.83 5.17
CA VAL A 268 7.65 -16.10 5.39
C VAL A 268 8.71 -17.01 6.04
N THR A 269 9.98 -16.83 5.65
CA THR A 269 11.12 -17.57 6.21
C THR A 269 12.22 -16.64 6.74
N TYR A 270 11.91 -15.36 6.92
CA TYR A 270 12.82 -14.41 7.55
C TYR A 270 13.05 -14.77 9.02
N ASP A 271 14.32 -14.79 9.42
CA ASP A 271 14.81 -15.16 10.75
C ASP A 271 15.71 -14.08 11.38
N GLY A 272 15.74 -12.89 10.77
CA GLY A 272 16.54 -11.76 11.25
C GLY A 272 15.90 -10.99 12.42
N PRO A 273 16.51 -9.87 12.81
CA PRO A 273 16.03 -9.05 13.93
C PRO A 273 14.58 -8.56 13.73
N MET A 274 13.87 -8.46 14.85
CA MET A 274 12.47 -8.07 14.92
C MET A 274 12.32 -6.84 15.81
N ALA A 275 11.78 -5.75 15.27
CA ALA A 275 11.42 -4.57 16.04
C ALA A 275 10.03 -4.72 16.67
N MET A 276 9.91 -4.32 17.92
CA MET A 276 8.68 -4.34 18.71
C MET A 276 8.17 -2.91 18.97
N LEU A 277 6.94 -2.80 19.46
CA LEU A 277 6.39 -1.49 19.85
C LEU A 277 7.23 -0.83 20.96
N GLY A 278 7.80 -1.61 21.88
CA GLY A 278 8.67 -1.08 22.94
C GLY A 278 9.93 -0.39 22.41
N ASP A 279 10.48 -0.88 21.30
CA ASP A 279 11.76 -0.41 20.74
C ASP A 279 11.66 0.99 20.11
N ILE A 280 10.45 1.42 19.73
CA ILE A 280 10.26 2.73 19.06
C ILE A 280 9.90 3.86 20.03
N LEU A 281 9.64 3.54 21.31
CA LEU A 281 9.15 4.51 22.27
C LEU A 281 10.22 5.54 22.63
N GLN A 282 9.80 6.79 22.78
CA GLN A 282 10.64 7.85 23.32
C GLN A 282 10.88 7.65 24.82
N PRO A 283 12.07 8.03 25.32
CA PRO A 283 12.27 8.19 26.75
C PRO A 283 11.22 9.11 27.35
N MET A 284 10.76 8.81 28.56
CA MET A 284 9.65 9.57 29.18
C MET A 284 9.95 11.05 29.43
N LYS A 285 11.22 11.43 29.53
CA LYS A 285 11.65 12.84 29.62
C LYS A 285 11.31 13.64 28.35
N ASP A 286 11.15 12.97 27.22
CA ASP A 286 10.89 13.57 25.90
C ASP A 286 9.39 13.48 25.52
N VAL A 287 8.54 12.91 26.38
CA VAL A 287 7.10 12.77 26.17
C VAL A 287 6.35 13.93 26.83
N PRO A 288 5.64 14.79 26.07
CA PRO A 288 4.89 15.90 26.66
C PRO A 288 3.75 15.42 27.56
N ALA A 289 3.48 16.18 28.63
CA ALA A 289 2.48 15.82 29.64
C ALA A 289 1.05 15.64 29.07
N GLU A 290 0.72 16.28 27.95
CA GLU A 290 -0.58 16.15 27.28
C GLU A 290 -0.84 14.78 26.63
N PHE A 291 0.20 13.96 26.43
CA PHE A 291 0.07 12.59 25.97
C PHE A 291 -0.26 11.61 27.11
N LEU A 292 -0.08 12.03 28.37
CA LEU A 292 -0.51 11.25 29.53
C LEU A 292 -2.04 11.21 29.59
N ILE A 293 -2.57 10.02 29.85
CA ILE A 293 -4.01 9.81 30.00
C ILE A 293 -4.39 10.10 31.46
N PRO A 294 -5.26 11.09 31.73
CA PRO A 294 -5.76 11.34 33.07
C PRO A 294 -6.52 10.14 33.61
N ARG A 295 -6.37 9.85 34.91
CA ARG A 295 -7.07 8.72 35.56
C ARG A 295 -8.58 8.75 35.36
N LYS A 296 -9.18 9.95 35.34
CA LYS A 296 -10.61 10.16 35.11
C LYS A 296 -11.10 9.66 33.73
N ASP A 297 -10.23 9.64 32.73
CA ASP A 297 -10.59 9.26 31.35
C ASP A 297 -10.34 7.76 31.10
N LEU A 298 -9.61 7.08 32.00
CA LEU A 298 -9.15 5.70 31.81
C LEU A 298 -10.30 4.70 31.64
N GLU A 299 -11.41 4.88 32.34
CA GLU A 299 -12.58 4.01 32.20
C GLU A 299 -13.23 4.15 30.82
N GLN A 300 -13.27 5.36 30.26
CA GLN A 300 -13.75 5.57 28.89
C GLN A 300 -12.83 4.90 27.87
N TRP A 301 -11.51 4.97 28.06
CA TRP A 301 -10.54 4.24 27.23
C TRP A 301 -10.77 2.74 27.26
N LYS A 302 -10.89 2.14 28.46
CA LYS A 302 -11.16 0.71 28.63
C LYS A 302 -12.46 0.30 27.96
N TYR A 303 -13.54 1.06 28.13
CA TYR A 303 -14.83 0.80 27.49
C TYR A 303 -14.75 0.87 25.96
N LEU A 304 -14.07 1.87 25.40
CA LEU A 304 -13.92 2.00 23.94
C LEU A 304 -13.08 0.87 23.33
N LYS A 305 -12.08 0.38 24.06
CA LYS A 305 -11.20 -0.74 23.65
C LYS A 305 -11.83 -2.11 23.93
N GLY A 306 -12.72 -2.21 24.91
CA GLY A 306 -13.40 -3.44 25.28
C GLY A 306 -14.36 -3.95 24.22
N ALA A 307 -14.72 -5.22 24.34
CA ALA A 307 -15.83 -5.79 23.59
C ALA A 307 -17.16 -5.22 24.11
N LYS A 308 -18.10 -4.98 23.20
CA LYS A 308 -19.45 -4.50 23.53
C LYS A 308 -20.46 -4.99 22.52
N SER A 309 -21.69 -5.17 22.98
CA SER A 309 -22.85 -5.54 22.18
C SER A 309 -24.02 -4.69 22.67
N GLU A 310 -24.46 -3.74 21.84
CA GLU A 310 -25.38 -2.67 22.23
C GLU A 310 -26.43 -2.46 21.16
N ALA A 311 -27.67 -2.18 21.54
CA ALA A 311 -28.67 -1.73 20.59
C ALA A 311 -28.36 -0.29 20.16
N ARG A 312 -28.27 -0.04 18.85
CA ARG A 312 -28.12 1.29 18.27
C ARG A 312 -29.28 1.61 17.35
N ILE A 313 -29.66 2.88 17.32
CA ILE A 313 -30.68 3.39 16.41
C ILE A 313 -29.96 4.01 15.21
N SER A 314 -30.29 3.54 14.02
CA SER A 314 -29.80 4.15 12.78
C SER A 314 -30.37 5.56 12.64
N SER A 315 -29.49 6.56 12.54
CA SER A 315 -29.89 7.96 12.32
C SER A 315 -30.51 8.19 10.93
N LEU A 316 -30.37 7.23 10.00
CA LEU A 316 -30.91 7.32 8.64
C LEU A 316 -32.38 6.91 8.55
N ASN A 317 -32.80 5.94 9.35
CA ASN A 317 -34.14 5.33 9.22
C ASN A 317 -34.79 4.93 10.56
N GLY A 318 -34.20 5.29 11.70
CA GLY A 318 -34.76 5.02 13.03
C GLY A 318 -34.76 3.55 13.44
N HIS A 319 -34.23 2.65 12.60
CA HIS A 319 -34.26 1.22 12.88
C HIS A 319 -33.24 0.84 13.96
N SER A 320 -33.70 0.06 14.95
CA SER A 320 -32.81 -0.53 15.95
C SER A 320 -32.04 -1.70 15.35
N TYR A 321 -30.72 -1.75 15.59
CA TYR A 321 -29.86 -2.86 15.22
C TYR A 321 -28.88 -3.18 16.35
N ALA A 322 -28.48 -4.43 16.45
CA ALA A 322 -27.41 -4.84 17.36
C ALA A 322 -26.05 -4.41 16.80
N TYR A 323 -25.40 -3.49 17.49
CA TYR A 323 -24.01 -3.11 17.26
C TYR A 323 -23.11 -3.96 18.14
N SER A 324 -22.34 -4.85 17.52
CA SER A 324 -21.35 -5.66 18.21
C SER A 324 -19.94 -5.29 17.76
N GLU A 325 -19.04 -5.13 18.72
CA GLU A 325 -17.64 -4.78 18.51
C GLU A 325 -16.76 -5.65 19.41
N GLY A 326 -15.72 -6.29 18.86
CA GLY A 326 -14.81 -7.14 19.62
C GLY A 326 -13.90 -6.35 20.57
N ALA A 327 -13.07 -7.01 21.38
CA ALA A 327 -12.07 -6.33 22.21
C ALA A 327 -10.79 -6.02 21.41
N MET A 328 -10.08 -4.97 21.80
CA MET A 328 -8.69 -4.70 21.41
C MET A 328 -7.78 -4.95 22.61
N VAL A 329 -6.53 -5.30 22.31
CA VAL A 329 -5.46 -5.33 23.33
C VAL A 329 -5.34 -3.92 23.92
N PHE A 330 -5.39 -3.83 25.25
CA PHE A 330 -5.27 -2.59 26.00
C PHE A 330 -4.56 -2.87 27.34
N PRO A 331 -3.46 -2.16 27.66
CA PRO A 331 -2.70 -1.29 26.74
C PRO A 331 -2.08 -2.10 25.59
N ASP A 332 -1.69 -1.43 24.50
CA ASP A 332 -0.92 -2.03 23.41
C ASP A 332 0.37 -2.68 23.96
N ALA A 333 0.63 -3.91 23.52
CA ALA A 333 1.72 -4.75 24.05
C ALA A 333 3.08 -4.29 23.53
N LEU A 334 4.06 -4.13 24.44
CA LEU A 334 5.39 -3.62 24.10
C LEU A 334 6.34 -4.71 23.57
N ASP A 335 6.04 -5.97 23.84
CA ASP A 335 6.83 -7.16 23.47
C ASP A 335 6.46 -7.73 22.09
N LYS A 336 5.63 -7.02 21.32
CA LYS A 336 5.15 -7.44 20.01
C LYS A 336 5.21 -6.29 19.00
N PRO A 337 5.25 -6.58 17.70
CA PRO A 337 5.10 -5.53 16.70
C PRO A 337 3.72 -4.87 16.83
N SER A 338 3.70 -3.55 16.69
CA SER A 338 2.51 -2.74 16.83
C SER A 338 1.42 -3.16 15.87
N ARG A 339 0.16 -2.85 16.19
CA ARG A 339 -0.93 -2.95 15.21
C ARG A 339 -0.77 -1.83 14.15
N THR A 340 -1.53 -1.92 13.07
CA THR A 340 -1.49 -0.89 12.02
C THR A 340 -1.88 0.48 12.59
N VAL A 341 -1.06 1.49 12.32
CA VAL A 341 -1.36 2.90 12.56
C VAL A 341 -2.42 3.36 11.55
N ILE A 342 -3.45 4.04 12.03
CA ILE A 342 -4.56 4.54 11.21
C ILE A 342 -4.75 6.04 11.40
N THR A 343 -5.57 6.68 10.57
CA THR A 343 -5.76 8.15 10.59
C THR A 343 -6.41 8.69 11.87
N GLY A 344 -7.00 7.83 12.71
CA GLY A 344 -7.68 8.21 13.95
C GLY A 344 -6.79 8.31 15.20
N GLU A 345 -5.48 8.45 15.02
CA GLU A 345 -4.49 8.44 16.12
C GLU A 345 -4.34 9.81 16.81
N GLY A 346 -4.64 10.89 16.10
CA GLY A 346 -4.51 12.28 16.55
C GLY A 346 -5.49 12.71 17.64
N GLY A 347 -5.13 13.77 18.38
CA GLY A 347 -5.97 14.42 19.39
C GLY A 347 -6.05 13.71 20.75
N ARG A 348 -6.63 14.39 21.74
CA ARG A 348 -6.58 13.98 23.17
C ARG A 348 -7.70 13.03 23.61
N SER A 349 -8.86 13.09 22.95
CA SER A 349 -10.06 12.37 23.41
C SER A 349 -9.90 10.84 23.34
N PRO A 350 -10.52 10.09 24.26
CA PRO A 350 -10.55 8.64 24.23
C PRO A 350 -11.04 8.10 22.88
N SER A 351 -10.31 7.14 22.33
CA SER A 351 -10.63 6.53 21.06
C SER A 351 -10.15 5.09 21.02
N ARG A 352 -10.98 4.22 20.46
CA ARG A 352 -10.60 2.82 20.20
C ARG A 352 -9.39 2.72 19.28
N PHE A 353 -9.24 3.66 18.35
CA PHE A 353 -8.22 3.62 17.31
C PHE A 353 -6.82 4.01 17.81
N LYS A 354 -6.72 4.78 18.89
CA LYS A 354 -5.46 5.35 19.38
C LYS A 354 -4.61 4.34 20.12
N HIS A 355 -3.31 4.33 19.87
CA HIS A 355 -2.38 3.51 20.64
C HIS A 355 -2.27 4.03 22.07
N VAL A 356 -2.26 3.10 23.03
CA VAL A 356 -2.07 3.40 24.45
C VAL A 356 -1.06 2.43 25.01
N VAL A 357 0.02 2.94 25.59
CA VAL A 357 1.06 2.14 26.25
C VAL A 357 1.07 2.39 27.75
N ALA A 358 1.47 1.38 28.52
CA ALA A 358 1.72 1.52 29.95
C ALA A 358 3.19 1.88 30.19
N GLN A 359 3.44 2.88 31.04
CA GLN A 359 4.78 3.35 31.38
C GLN A 359 5.43 2.54 32.49
N ASP A 360 4.66 2.15 33.50
CA ASP A 360 5.11 1.44 34.72
C ASP A 360 4.01 0.51 35.27
N GLY A 361 3.10 0.08 34.40
CA GLY A 361 1.90 -0.69 34.75
C GLY A 361 0.80 0.13 35.47
N LYS A 362 1.07 1.38 35.85
CA LYS A 362 0.11 2.24 36.59
C LYS A 362 -0.29 3.50 35.82
N ARG A 363 0.62 4.02 34.99
CA ARG A 363 0.40 5.20 34.14
C ARG A 363 0.25 4.81 32.68
N PHE A 364 -0.71 5.42 32.01
CA PHE A 364 -1.02 5.19 30.60
C PHE A 364 -0.80 6.46 29.80
N ARG A 365 -0.33 6.29 28.57
CA ARG A 365 -0.15 7.40 27.64
C ARG A 365 -0.45 7.00 26.22
N ARG A 366 -0.80 8.00 25.41
CA ARG A 366 -0.86 7.88 23.95
C ARG A 366 0.57 7.86 23.37
N LEU A 367 0.69 7.43 22.12
CA LEU A 367 1.92 7.61 21.36
C LEU A 367 2.04 9.06 20.85
N THR A 368 3.26 9.57 20.78
CA THR A 368 3.57 10.89 20.21
C THR A 368 3.64 10.83 18.67
N PRO A 369 3.58 11.97 17.96
CA PRO A 369 3.80 12.00 16.51
C PRO A 369 5.13 11.36 16.09
N VAL A 370 6.21 11.61 16.83
CA VAL A 370 7.53 11.01 16.60
C VAL A 370 7.48 9.48 16.71
N GLU A 371 6.79 8.94 17.71
CA GLU A 371 6.64 7.49 17.85
C GLU A 371 5.79 6.88 16.72
N LEU A 372 4.77 7.60 16.24
CA LEU A 372 3.96 7.20 15.09
C LEU A 372 4.74 7.26 13.77
N GLU A 373 5.64 8.23 13.60
CA GLU A 373 6.57 8.33 12.48
C GLU A 373 7.52 7.15 12.46
N ARG A 374 8.16 6.84 13.61
CA ARG A 374 9.04 5.68 13.78
C ARG A 374 8.32 4.36 13.49
N LEU A 375 7.07 4.20 13.94
CA LEU A 375 6.26 3.01 13.61
C LEU A 375 6.01 2.84 12.11
N ASN A 376 6.03 3.93 11.35
CA ASN A 376 5.91 3.93 9.89
C ASN A 376 7.27 4.03 9.18
N MET A 377 8.37 3.92 9.94
CA MET A 377 9.75 4.01 9.46
C MET A 377 10.15 5.37 8.85
N PHE A 378 9.39 6.42 9.16
CA PHE A 378 9.75 7.80 8.83
C PHE A 378 10.84 8.33 9.78
N PRO A 379 11.68 9.28 9.34
CA PRO A 379 12.56 10.01 10.24
C PRO A 379 11.76 10.78 11.31
N ASP A 380 12.38 11.04 12.45
CA ASP A 380 11.78 11.89 13.49
C ASP A 380 11.50 13.29 12.93
N GLY A 381 10.34 13.81 13.29
CA GLY A 381 9.86 15.12 12.86
C GLY A 381 9.36 15.14 11.43
N HIS A 382 9.19 14.02 10.72
CA HIS A 382 8.77 14.00 9.30
C HIS A 382 7.45 14.75 9.02
N THR A 383 6.54 14.81 9.99
CA THR A 383 5.24 15.48 9.90
C THR A 383 5.18 16.81 10.64
N GLU A 384 6.31 17.31 11.15
CA GLU A 384 6.40 18.60 11.84
C GLU A 384 5.86 19.74 10.96
N GLY A 385 5.11 20.64 11.59
CA GLY A 385 4.45 21.79 10.94
C GLY A 385 3.00 21.53 10.53
N VAL A 386 2.49 20.30 10.69
CA VAL A 386 1.09 19.95 10.47
C VAL A 386 0.41 19.59 11.80
N SER A 387 -0.85 19.98 11.96
CA SER A 387 -1.62 19.70 13.18
C SER A 387 -1.97 18.22 13.32
N ASP A 388 -1.92 17.72 14.56
CA ASP A 388 -2.33 16.36 14.98
C ASP A 388 -3.77 15.97 14.64
#